data_AF-B0LSV2-F1
#
_entry.id   AF-B0LSV2-F1
#
_cell.length_a   1.000
_cell.length_b   1.000
_cell.length_c   1.000
_cell.angle_alpha   90.00
_cell.angle_beta   90.00
_cell.angle_gamma   90.00
#
_symmetry.space_group_name_H-M   'P 1'
#
loop_
_entity.id
_entity.type
_entity.pdbx_description
1 polymer ?
#
loop_
_entity_poly.entity_id
_entity_poly.type
_entity_poly.pdbx_seq_one_letter_code
_entity_poly.pdbx_strand_id
1 'polypeptide(L)'
;WWYRMYSRARKLGMGTHVAWSFAAAIWLFLVLGFIRPILMGSWSEAVPFGIFPHLDWTAAFSIRYGNLFYNPFHMLSIAFLYGSALLFAMHAATILAVAKMGGEREIDQITDRGT
;
A
#
# COMPACT_ATOMS: atom_id res chain seq x y z
N TRP A 1 15.92 -3.86 -1.27
CA TRP A 1 14.86 -4.86 -1.01
C TRP A 1 13.99 -5.14 -2.25
N TRP A 2 13.54 -4.11 -2.98
CA TRP A 2 12.69 -4.30 -4.17
C TRP A 2 13.25 -5.32 -5.19
N TYR A 3 14.51 -5.15 -5.60
CA TYR A 3 15.17 -6.07 -6.54
C TYR A 3 15.23 -7.51 -6.02
N ARG A 4 15.36 -7.71 -4.70
CA ARG A 4 15.31 -9.04 -4.09
C ARG A 4 13.96 -9.69 -4.36
N MET A 5 12.85 -9.00 -4.13
CA MET A 5 11.49 -9.55 -4.39
C MET A 5 11.30 -9.88 -5.87
N TYR A 6 11.72 -8.99 -6.77
CA TYR A 6 11.69 -9.21 -8.22
C TYR A 6 12.50 -10.45 -8.64
N SER A 7 13.77 -10.53 -8.22
CA SER A 7 14.68 -11.62 -8.56
C SER A 7 14.18 -12.97 -8.02
N ARG A 8 13.60 -13.00 -6.83
CA ARG A 8 13.01 -14.23 -6.26
C ARG A 8 11.82 -14.73 -7.09
N ALA A 9 10.88 -13.86 -7.46
CA ALA A 9 9.75 -14.24 -8.29
C ALA A 9 10.20 -14.81 -9.65
N ARG A 10 11.16 -14.15 -10.32
CA ARG A 10 11.70 -14.61 -11.61
C ARG A 10 12.40 -15.97 -11.51
N LYS A 11 13.14 -16.23 -10.43
CA LYS A 11 13.81 -17.53 -10.20
C LYS A 11 12.83 -18.69 -10.04
N LEU A 12 11.61 -18.42 -9.56
CA LEU A 12 10.55 -19.42 -9.41
C LEU A 12 9.61 -19.49 -10.63
N GLY A 13 9.87 -18.72 -11.70
CA GLY A 13 8.98 -18.66 -12.85
C GLY A 13 7.63 -17.98 -12.58
N MET A 14 7.48 -17.27 -11.45
CA MET A 14 6.25 -16.60 -11.06
C MET A 14 6.10 -15.22 -11.73
N GLY A 15 4.86 -14.70 -11.77
CA GLY A 15 4.60 -13.30 -12.08
C GLY A 15 5.18 -12.34 -11.03
N THR A 16 5.51 -11.11 -11.44
CA THR A 16 6.22 -10.13 -10.58
C THR A 16 5.29 -9.17 -9.84
N HIS A 17 4.03 -9.56 -9.61
CA HIS A 17 2.98 -8.73 -9.00
C HIS A 17 3.43 -8.09 -7.68
N VAL A 18 4.01 -8.88 -6.77
CA VAL A 18 4.49 -8.39 -5.45
C VAL A 18 5.56 -7.30 -5.59
N ALA A 19 6.48 -7.42 -6.55
CA ALA A 19 7.50 -6.40 -6.76
C ALA A 19 6.86 -5.07 -7.22
N TRP A 20 5.87 -5.13 -8.10
CA TRP A 20 5.17 -3.93 -8.58
C TRP A 20 4.28 -3.30 -7.50
N SER A 21 3.58 -4.10 -6.69
CA SER A 21 2.86 -3.59 -5.52
C SER A 21 3.81 -2.91 -4.53
N PHE A 22 4.99 -3.49 -4.29
CA PHE A 22 5.98 -2.87 -3.42
C PHE A 22 6.60 -1.59 -4.01
N ALA A 23 6.72 -1.50 -5.34
CA ALA A 23 7.16 -0.26 -6.00
C ALA A 23 6.21 0.92 -5.71
N ALA A 24 4.89 0.67 -5.66
CA ALA A 24 3.90 1.69 -5.31
C ALA A 24 4.06 2.20 -3.86
N ALA A 25 4.43 1.33 -2.91
CA ALA A 25 4.75 1.76 -1.54
C ALA A 25 6.06 2.57 -1.48
N ILE A 26 7.08 2.14 -2.23
CA ILE A 26 8.35 2.88 -2.36
C ILE A 26 8.10 4.28 -2.97
N TRP A 27 7.16 4.42 -3.89
CA TRP A 27 6.79 5.71 -4.47
C TRP A 27 6.38 6.71 -3.39
N LEU A 28 5.44 6.37 -2.50
CA LEU A 28 5.04 7.27 -1.42
C LEU A 28 6.22 7.62 -0.50
N PHE A 29 7.03 6.63 -0.13
CA PHE A 29 8.24 6.84 0.68
C PHE A 29 9.20 7.86 0.03
N LEU A 30 9.49 7.69 -1.27
CA LEU A 30 10.37 8.60 -2.01
C LEU A 30 9.75 9.99 -2.16
N VAL A 31 8.43 10.10 -2.39
CA VAL A 31 7.75 11.40 -2.46
C VAL A 31 7.92 12.18 -1.16
N LEU A 32 7.69 11.53 -0.01
CA LEU A 32 7.73 12.17 1.30
C LEU A 32 9.14 12.60 1.72
N GLY A 33 10.14 11.72 1.53
CA GLY A 33 11.49 11.91 2.08
C GLY A 33 12.54 12.39 1.09
N PHE A 34 12.26 12.39 -0.22
CA PHE A 34 13.28 12.65 -1.24
C PHE A 34 12.80 13.59 -2.36
N ILE A 35 11.80 13.20 -3.14
CA ILE A 35 11.35 13.94 -4.32
C ILE A 35 10.78 15.30 -3.93
N ARG A 36 9.81 15.36 -2.99
CA ARG A 36 9.24 16.64 -2.55
C ARG A 36 10.29 17.54 -1.89
N PRO A 37 11.12 17.08 -0.94
CA PRO A 37 12.20 17.89 -0.37
C PRO A 37 13.14 18.52 -1.43
N ILE A 38 13.51 17.77 -2.47
CA ILE A 38 14.30 18.30 -3.60
C ILE A 38 13.53 19.40 -4.35
N LEU A 39 12.26 19.16 -4.70
CA LEU A 39 11.43 20.13 -5.42
C LEU A 39 11.15 21.40 -4.60
N MET A 40 11.12 21.28 -3.27
CA MET A 40 10.98 22.40 -2.34
C MET A 40 12.33 23.09 -2.03
N GLY A 41 13.45 22.54 -2.52
CA GLY A 41 14.79 23.09 -2.30
C GLY A 41 15.32 22.98 -0.86
N SER A 42 14.71 22.14 -0.01
CA SER A 42 15.13 22.00 1.39
C SER A 42 14.87 20.60 1.95
N TRP A 43 15.88 20.01 2.58
CA TRP A 43 15.76 18.75 3.34
C TRP A 43 14.95 18.89 4.62
N SER A 44 14.76 20.11 5.14
CA SER A 44 13.91 20.37 6.32
C SER A 44 12.43 20.07 6.06
N GLU A 45 12.04 19.90 4.80
CA GLU A 45 10.67 19.54 4.40
C GLU A 45 10.41 18.02 4.48
N ALA A 46 11.44 17.20 4.70
CA ALA A 46 11.34 15.75 4.85
C ALA A 46 10.77 15.33 6.21
N VAL A 47 10.29 14.08 6.29
CA VAL A 47 9.73 13.49 7.52
C VAL A 47 10.85 13.15 8.53
N PRO A 48 10.72 13.50 9.83
CA PRO A 48 11.69 13.12 10.85
C PRO A 48 11.56 11.66 11.29
N PHE A 49 12.66 11.05 11.73
CA PHE A 49 12.65 9.70 12.31
C PHE A 49 12.36 9.72 13.81
N GLY A 50 11.10 9.55 14.19
CA GLY A 50 10.69 9.42 15.59
C GLY A 50 9.18 9.18 15.70
N ILE A 51 8.73 8.47 16.74
CA ILE A 51 7.32 8.09 16.90
C ILE A 51 6.42 9.33 16.99
N PHE A 52 6.60 10.21 17.98
CA PHE A 52 5.82 11.44 18.03
C PHE A 52 6.23 12.48 16.97
N PRO A 53 7.53 12.71 16.70
CA PRO A 53 7.93 13.69 15.69
C PRO A 53 7.35 13.48 14.29
N HIS A 54 7.18 12.24 13.81
CA HIS A 54 6.57 12.02 12.49
C HIS A 54 5.05 12.24 12.49
N LEU A 55 4.38 12.04 13.63
CA LEU A 55 2.96 12.37 13.80
C LEU A 55 2.77 13.89 13.81
N ASP A 56 3.63 14.61 14.55
CA ASP A 56 3.65 16.08 14.57
C ASP A 56 3.88 16.64 13.17
N TRP A 57 4.83 16.08 12.42
CA TRP A 57 5.08 16.43 11.01
C TRP A 57 3.84 16.21 10.14
N THR A 58 3.14 15.09 10.32
CA THR A 58 1.95 14.74 9.52
C THR A 58 0.82 15.75 9.75
N ALA A 59 0.56 16.11 11.00
CA ALA A 59 -0.43 17.13 11.36
C ALA A 59 -0.01 18.52 10.84
N ALA A 60 1.26 18.90 11.07
CA ALA A 60 1.80 20.17 10.61
C ALA A 60 1.75 20.32 9.08
N PHE A 61 1.95 19.23 8.34
CA PHE A 61 1.83 19.21 6.87
C PHE A 61 0.41 19.59 6.43
N SER A 62 -0.61 18.99 7.05
CA SER A 62 -2.01 19.33 6.75
C SER A 62 -2.32 20.79 7.05
N ILE A 63 -1.85 21.29 8.20
CA ILE A 63 -2.05 22.69 8.61
C ILE A 63 -1.39 23.65 7.62
N ARG A 64 -0.12 23.40 7.27
CA ARG A 64 0.67 24.24 6.35
C ARG A 64 0.04 24.36 4.96
N TYR A 65 -0.60 23.29 4.49
CA TYR A 65 -1.23 23.23 3.17
C TYR A 65 -2.75 23.41 3.17
N GLY A 66 -3.32 23.98 4.24
CA GLY A 66 -4.73 24.41 4.25
C GLY A 66 -5.74 23.27 4.31
N ASN A 67 -5.48 22.28 5.17
CA ASN A 67 -6.32 21.10 5.43
C ASN A 67 -6.34 20.07 4.28
N LEU A 68 -5.62 18.97 4.48
CA LEU A 68 -5.52 17.86 3.53
C LEU A 68 -6.84 17.15 3.23
N PHE A 69 -7.90 17.35 4.02
CA PHE A 69 -9.22 16.79 3.67
C PHE A 69 -9.76 17.32 2.35
N TYR A 70 -9.34 18.50 1.90
CA TYR A 70 -9.75 19.08 0.61
C TYR A 70 -8.84 18.68 -0.57
N ASN A 71 -7.78 17.90 -0.33
CA ASN A 71 -6.96 17.37 -1.42
C ASN A 71 -7.65 16.12 -2.03
N PRO A 72 -7.99 16.12 -3.33
CA PRO A 72 -8.72 15.01 -3.95
C PRO A 72 -7.93 13.70 -3.96
N PHE A 73 -6.60 13.74 -4.08
CA PHE A 73 -5.78 12.53 -4.00
C PHE A 73 -5.69 11.97 -2.59
N HIS A 74 -5.74 12.83 -1.57
CA HIS A 74 -5.83 12.39 -0.18
C HIS A 74 -7.19 11.73 0.11
N MET A 75 -8.29 12.29 -0.40
CA MET A 75 -9.61 11.67 -0.34
C MET A 75 -9.61 10.28 -1.00
N LEU A 76 -9.05 10.16 -2.21
CA LEU A 76 -8.92 8.88 -2.91
C LEU A 76 -8.07 7.89 -2.11
N SER A 77 -6.96 8.33 -1.53
CA SER A 77 -6.11 7.47 -0.68
C SER A 77 -6.87 6.93 0.53
N ILE A 78 -7.70 7.73 1.18
CA ILE A 78 -8.58 7.27 2.28
C ILE A 78 -9.59 6.25 1.78
N ALA A 79 -10.23 6.51 0.63
CA ALA A 79 -11.19 5.59 0.04
C ALA A 79 -10.55 4.23 -0.27
N PHE A 80 -9.32 4.20 -0.80
CA PHE A 80 -8.59 2.95 -1.06
C PHE A 80 -8.09 2.28 0.23
N LEU A 81 -7.71 3.04 1.26
CA LEU A 81 -7.35 2.47 2.56
C LEU A 81 -8.55 1.75 3.20
N TYR A 82 -9.70 2.42 3.26
CA TYR A 82 -10.94 1.83 3.77
C TYR A 82 -11.43 0.69 2.89
N GLY A 83 -11.38 0.88 1.57
CA GLY A 83 -11.72 -0.14 0.59
C GLY A 83 -10.86 -1.39 0.71
N SER A 84 -9.58 -1.26 1.04
CA SER A 84 -8.68 -2.41 1.26
C SER A 84 -9.09 -3.22 2.49
N ALA A 85 -9.39 -2.55 3.61
CA ALA A 85 -9.89 -3.21 4.81
C ALA A 85 -11.24 -3.90 4.57
N LEU A 86 -12.16 -3.21 3.88
CA LEU A 86 -13.47 -3.74 3.52
C LEU A 86 -13.35 -4.98 2.63
N LEU A 87 -12.60 -4.88 1.52
CA LEU A 87 -12.44 -5.98 0.58
C LEU A 87 -11.75 -7.17 1.21
N PHE A 88 -10.73 -6.95 2.06
CA PHE A 88 -10.07 -8.07 2.71
C PHE A 88 -10.98 -8.73 3.76
N ALA A 89 -11.77 -7.95 4.51
CA ALA A 89 -12.77 -8.50 5.41
C ALA A 89 -13.82 -9.34 4.67
N MET A 90 -14.36 -8.82 3.55
CA MET A 90 -15.30 -9.55 2.70
C MET A 90 -14.68 -10.84 2.15
N HIS A 91 -13.48 -10.76 1.59
CA HIS A 91 -12.80 -11.90 0.99
C HIS A 91 -12.45 -12.96 2.03
N ALA A 92 -11.80 -12.59 3.13
CA ALA A 92 -11.42 -13.53 4.19
C ALA A 92 -12.64 -14.20 4.81
N ALA A 93 -13.71 -13.45 5.11
CA ALA A 93 -14.96 -14.02 5.61
C ALA A 93 -15.59 -14.99 4.60
N THR A 94 -15.54 -14.65 3.31
CA THR A 94 -16.06 -15.51 2.23
C THR A 94 -15.27 -16.81 2.14
N ILE A 95 -13.93 -16.75 2.06
CA ILE A 95 -13.06 -17.92 1.98
C ILE A 95 -13.27 -18.83 3.19
N LEU A 96 -13.35 -18.27 4.41
CA LEU A 96 -13.64 -19.05 5.61
C LEU A 96 -15.04 -19.67 5.60
N ALA A 97 -16.05 -18.97 5.09
CA ALA A 97 -17.41 -19.50 4.97
C ALA A 97 -17.49 -20.72 4.02
N VAL A 98 -16.63 -20.75 3.00
CA VAL A 98 -16.54 -21.86 2.04
C VAL A 98 -15.39 -22.84 2.32
N ALA A 99 -14.67 -22.70 3.44
CA ALA A 99 -13.52 -23.55 3.77
C ALA A 99 -13.89 -25.03 3.88
N LYS A 100 -15.11 -25.36 4.33
CA LYS A 100 -15.60 -26.76 4.35
C LYS A 100 -15.70 -27.40 2.96
N MET A 101 -15.71 -26.59 1.90
CA MET A 101 -15.73 -26.99 0.49
C MET A 101 -14.34 -26.84 -0.16
N GLY A 102 -13.29 -26.54 0.63
CA GLY A 102 -11.93 -26.35 0.16
C GLY A 102 -11.71 -25.04 -0.61
N GLY A 103 -12.49 -23.99 -0.33
CA GLY A 103 -12.41 -22.72 -1.05
C GLY A 103 -11.08 -21.96 -0.86
N GLU A 104 -10.31 -22.28 0.18
CA GLU A 104 -8.95 -21.75 0.40
C GLU A 104 -7.90 -22.29 -0.59
N ARG A 105 -8.22 -23.38 -1.31
CA ARG A 105 -7.38 -23.92 -2.40
C ARG A 105 -7.60 -23.12 -3.69
N GLU A 106 -7.35 -21.82 -3.61
CA GLU A 106 -7.79 -20.85 -4.63
C GLU A 106 -7.24 -21.13 -6.02
N ILE A 107 -5.99 -21.62 -6.14
CA ILE A 107 -5.40 -21.98 -7.44
C ILE A 107 -6.22 -23.07 -8.11
N ASP A 108 -6.59 -24.11 -7.37
CA ASP A 108 -7.38 -25.23 -7.89
C ASP A 108 -8.76 -24.73 -8.32
N GLN A 109 -9.43 -23.94 -7.46
CA GLN A 109 -10.76 -23.37 -7.73
C GLN A 109 -10.77 -22.40 -8.92
N ILE A 110 -9.66 -21.70 -9.19
CA ILE A 110 -9.51 -20.82 -10.36
C ILE A 110 -9.38 -21.65 -11.64
N THR A 111 -8.65 -22.77 -11.60
CA THR A 111 -8.41 -23.62 -12.78
C THR A 111 -9.56 -24.59 -13.07
N ASP A 112 -10.24 -25.08 -12.03
CA ASP A 112 -11.37 -26.00 -12.10
C ASP A 112 -12.41 -25.61 -11.04
N ARG A 113 -13.50 -24.98 -11.48
CA ARG A 113 -14.47 -24.32 -10.61
C ARG A 113 -15.27 -25.36 -9.81
N GLY A 114 -15.19 -25.30 -8.48
CA GLY A 114 -15.95 -26.14 -7.55
C GLY A 114 -17.43 -25.77 -7.39
N THR A 115 -18.04 -26.36 -6.35
CA THR A 115 -19.44 -26.17 -5.95
C THR A 115 -19.72 -24.84 -5.27
#